data_AF-W4L9M2-F1
#
_entry.id   AF-W4L9M2-F1
#
_cell.length_a   1.000
_cell.length_b   1.000
_cell.length_c   1.000
_cell.angle_alpha   90.00
_cell.angle_beta   90.00
_cell.angle_gamma   90.00
#
_symmetry.space_group_name_H-M   'P 1'
#
loop_
_entity.id
_entity.type
_entity.pdbx_description
1 polymer ?
#
loop_
_entity_poly.entity_id
_entity_poly.type
_entity_poly.pdbx_seq_one_letter_code
_entity_poly.pdbx_strand_id
1 'polypeptide(L)'
;IKNYTTNVVPEDVDMDKWTAQGLRHGFDHRGHQCNACGMHHCHTQVLPSGPHAGEIVDEPEYEGWSGAGWATGCTDPVATAWLNTQVDRACVDINEFGWLIGWVMECQEKGYITKEQLGGLEVKWGDAEAANQLLQMIIRREGFGDILAEGVKRASEHVGGEAADCAIYTMKGDTPRGHDHRARWEEMLDTCTGSSATLDSGPPVLPQELGLPARINPFDPAAVARQVAGTRGRRHFEDSLGTCIFTTRTRIEWICRALNAATGWNYTLEEAMRFGRRTVTLLRCFN
;
A
#
# COMPACT_ATOMS: atom_id res chain seq x y z
N ILE A 1 -10.47 0.03 -8.20
CA ILE A 1 -10.56 -1.18 -9.05
C ILE A 1 -10.30 -0.77 -10.48
N LYS A 2 -9.44 -1.52 -11.20
CA LYS A 2 -8.90 -1.22 -12.54
C LYS A 2 -8.35 0.20 -12.66
N ASN A 3 -7.12 0.40 -12.20
CA ASN A 3 -6.42 1.70 -12.19
C ASN A 3 -7.30 2.87 -11.70
N TYR A 4 -7.87 2.72 -10.50
CA TYR A 4 -8.66 3.77 -9.84
C TYR A 4 -9.96 4.23 -10.52
N THR A 5 -10.39 3.58 -11.59
CA THR A 5 -11.59 3.98 -12.34
C THR A 5 -12.87 3.91 -11.49
N THR A 6 -12.99 2.95 -10.58
CA THR A 6 -14.13 2.80 -9.66
C THR A 6 -13.73 2.27 -8.26
N ASN A 7 -14.58 2.51 -7.26
CA ASN A 7 -14.52 1.87 -5.93
C ASN A 7 -15.64 0.82 -5.70
N VAL A 8 -16.39 0.49 -6.74
CA VAL A 8 -17.47 -0.49 -6.68
C VAL A 8 -16.98 -1.83 -7.20
N VAL A 9 -17.15 -2.87 -6.40
CA VAL A 9 -16.82 -4.25 -6.76
C VAL A 9 -17.71 -4.72 -7.92
N PRO A 10 -17.16 -5.38 -8.95
CA PRO A 10 -17.97 -5.97 -10.02
C PRO A 10 -18.98 -6.99 -9.48
N GLU A 11 -20.19 -7.02 -10.03
CA GLU A 11 -21.30 -7.85 -9.54
C GLU A 11 -21.03 -9.36 -9.61
N ASP A 12 -20.15 -9.78 -10.50
CA ASP A 12 -19.75 -11.17 -10.72
C ASP A 12 -18.67 -11.67 -9.74
N VAL A 13 -18.17 -10.80 -8.86
CA VAL A 13 -17.15 -11.16 -7.87
C VAL A 13 -17.80 -11.60 -6.55
N ASP A 14 -17.50 -12.84 -6.17
CA ASP A 14 -17.87 -13.39 -4.86
C ASP A 14 -17.01 -12.80 -3.75
N MET A 15 -17.56 -11.82 -3.02
CA MET A 15 -16.87 -11.14 -1.94
C MET A 15 -16.67 -11.98 -0.68
N ASP A 16 -17.34 -13.13 -0.53
CA ASP A 16 -17.10 -14.00 0.63
C ASP A 16 -15.68 -14.55 0.63
N LYS A 17 -15.10 -14.77 -0.57
CA LYS A 17 -13.70 -15.16 -0.76
C LYS A 17 -12.70 -14.07 -0.39
N TRP A 18 -13.13 -12.81 -0.44
CA TRP A 18 -12.30 -11.63 -0.16
C TRP A 18 -12.40 -11.14 1.29
N THR A 19 -13.18 -11.83 2.13
CA THR A 19 -13.15 -11.62 3.58
C THR A 19 -11.83 -12.10 4.17
N ALA A 20 -11.48 -11.60 5.36
CA ALA A 20 -10.28 -12.07 6.07
C ALA A 20 -10.30 -13.60 6.28
N GLN A 21 -11.47 -14.17 6.58
CA GLN A 21 -11.64 -15.62 6.72
C GLN A 21 -11.53 -16.34 5.38
N GLY A 22 -12.07 -15.78 4.30
CA GLY A 22 -11.98 -16.34 2.95
C GLY A 22 -10.54 -16.39 2.45
N LEU A 23 -9.82 -15.27 2.57
CA LEU A 23 -8.40 -15.16 2.17
C LEU A 23 -7.47 -16.01 3.02
N ARG A 24 -7.81 -16.26 4.29
CA ARG A 24 -7.02 -17.12 5.17
C ARG A 24 -7.34 -18.60 4.97
N HIS A 25 -8.60 -18.98 5.15
CA HIS A 25 -9.01 -20.39 5.15
C HIS A 25 -9.22 -20.97 3.75
N GLY A 26 -9.20 -20.13 2.71
CA GLY A 26 -9.17 -20.59 1.32
C GLY A 26 -7.85 -21.25 0.92
N PHE A 27 -6.83 -21.16 1.77
CA PHE A 27 -5.49 -21.69 1.52
C PHE A 27 -5.05 -22.57 2.69
N ASP A 28 -4.29 -23.63 2.39
CA ASP A 28 -3.47 -24.27 3.42
C ASP A 28 -2.36 -23.32 3.83
N HIS A 29 -2.18 -23.10 5.13
CA HIS A 29 -1.25 -22.05 5.59
C HIS A 29 -0.53 -22.40 6.89
N ARG A 30 0.63 -21.77 7.09
CA ARG A 30 1.38 -21.81 8.35
C ARG A 30 1.89 -20.42 8.71
N GLY A 31 1.78 -20.05 9.98
CA GLY A 31 2.34 -18.80 10.47
C GLY A 31 3.87 -18.78 10.37
N HIS A 32 4.42 -17.64 10.00
CA HIS A 32 5.84 -17.26 10.15
C HIS A 32 5.86 -15.85 10.72
N GLN A 33 6.69 -15.56 11.71
CA GLN A 33 6.50 -14.34 12.51
C GLN A 33 7.75 -13.49 12.54
N CYS A 34 7.54 -12.17 12.56
CA CYS A 34 8.58 -11.22 12.89
C CYS A 34 9.12 -11.50 14.30
N ASN A 35 10.36 -11.07 14.53
CA ASN A 35 11.03 -11.28 15.81
C ASN A 35 10.22 -10.73 17.00
N ALA A 36 10.09 -11.55 18.06
CA ALA A 36 9.36 -11.23 19.29
C ALA A 36 7.88 -10.80 19.10
N CYS A 37 7.28 -11.07 17.94
CA CYS A 37 5.91 -10.68 17.64
C CYS A 37 4.90 -11.67 18.25
N GLY A 38 4.00 -11.17 19.10
CA GLY A 38 2.91 -11.96 19.68
C GLY A 38 1.59 -11.94 18.89
N MET A 39 1.51 -11.19 17.78
CA MET A 39 0.27 -11.09 16.98
C MET A 39 0.01 -12.27 16.07
N HIS A 40 1.08 -12.93 15.64
CA HIS A 40 1.04 -14.10 14.77
C HIS A 40 0.26 -13.91 13.45
N HIS A 41 0.47 -12.77 12.76
CA HIS A 41 -0.38 -12.37 11.63
C HIS A 41 0.17 -12.70 10.24
N CYS A 42 1.48 -12.93 10.07
CA CYS A 42 2.07 -13.29 8.77
C CYS A 42 2.05 -14.80 8.55
N HIS A 43 1.70 -15.24 7.34
CA HIS A 43 1.49 -16.64 7.01
C HIS A 43 2.05 -16.97 5.63
N THR A 44 2.71 -18.12 5.51
CA THR A 44 3.00 -18.74 4.21
C THR A 44 1.80 -19.58 3.84
N GLN A 45 1.36 -19.50 2.59
CA GLN A 45 0.23 -20.23 2.04
C GLN A 45 0.69 -21.21 0.96
N VAL A 46 -0.13 -22.23 0.68
CA VAL A 46 0.02 -23.13 -0.46
C VAL A 46 -1.14 -22.86 -1.42
N LEU A 47 -0.82 -22.63 -2.69
CA LEU A 47 -1.84 -22.35 -3.70
C LEU A 47 -2.71 -23.61 -3.92
N PRO A 48 -4.04 -23.55 -3.69
CA PRO A 48 -4.91 -24.72 -3.70
C PRO A 48 -5.27 -25.19 -5.12
N SER A 49 -5.13 -24.33 -6.13
CA SER A 49 -5.61 -24.57 -7.49
C SER A 49 -4.89 -23.68 -8.51
N GLY A 50 -5.31 -23.78 -9.77
CA GLY A 50 -4.75 -22.99 -10.87
C GLY A 50 -3.41 -23.53 -11.42
N PRO A 51 -2.78 -22.81 -12.36
CA PRO A 51 -1.54 -23.24 -13.01
C PRO A 51 -0.36 -23.44 -12.06
N HIS A 52 -0.39 -22.76 -10.91
CA HIS A 52 0.67 -22.76 -9.88
C HIS A 52 0.28 -23.56 -8.64
N ALA A 53 -0.71 -24.46 -8.74
CA ALA A 53 -1.16 -25.26 -7.60
C ALA A 53 0.00 -26.00 -6.92
N GLY A 54 0.05 -25.94 -5.58
CA GLY A 54 1.10 -26.54 -4.76
C GLY A 54 2.33 -25.66 -4.55
N GLU A 55 2.46 -24.51 -5.22
CA GLU A 55 3.51 -23.55 -4.90
C GLU A 55 3.30 -22.92 -3.51
N ILE A 56 4.41 -22.66 -2.82
CA ILE A 56 4.42 -21.93 -1.56
C ILE A 56 4.59 -20.44 -1.85
N VAL A 57 3.65 -19.65 -1.32
CA VAL A 57 3.57 -18.19 -1.46
C VAL A 57 3.52 -17.54 -0.08
N ASP A 58 3.87 -16.27 0.00
CA ASP A 58 3.55 -15.48 1.21
C ASP A 58 2.11 -14.99 1.09
N GLU A 59 1.36 -14.99 2.20
CA GLU A 59 0.02 -14.40 2.24
C GLU A 59 0.16 -12.89 1.97
N PRO A 60 -0.49 -12.36 0.91
CA PRO A 60 -0.46 -10.94 0.68
C PRO A 60 -1.02 -10.16 1.88
N GLU A 61 -0.34 -9.08 2.24
CA GLU A 61 -0.93 -8.04 3.08
C GLU A 61 -2.01 -7.29 2.29
N TYR A 62 -2.78 -6.41 2.95
CA TYR A 62 -3.85 -5.64 2.28
C TYR A 62 -3.41 -4.97 0.97
N GLU A 63 -2.22 -4.34 0.96
CA GLU A 63 -1.69 -3.68 -0.24
C GLU A 63 -1.28 -4.68 -1.33
N GLY A 64 -0.93 -5.92 -0.96
CA GLY A 64 -0.68 -6.98 -1.93
C GLY A 64 -1.94 -7.43 -2.65
N TRP A 65 -3.02 -7.62 -1.90
CA TRP A 65 -4.35 -7.89 -2.47
C TRP A 65 -4.85 -6.72 -3.34
N SER A 66 -4.57 -5.49 -2.93
CA SER A 66 -4.96 -4.30 -3.68
C SER A 66 -4.12 -4.11 -4.95
N GLY A 67 -2.79 -4.17 -4.83
CA GLY A 67 -1.83 -3.91 -5.89
C GLY A 67 -1.76 -5.01 -6.95
N ALA A 68 -1.56 -6.27 -6.55
CA ALA A 68 -1.53 -7.39 -7.50
C ALA A 68 -2.94 -7.83 -7.96
N GLY A 69 -3.97 -7.48 -7.19
CA GLY A 69 -5.37 -7.86 -7.45
C GLY A 69 -6.19 -6.72 -8.04
N TRP A 70 -6.83 -5.96 -7.17
CA TRP A 70 -7.86 -4.98 -7.55
C TRP A 70 -7.37 -3.85 -8.48
N ALA A 71 -6.13 -3.41 -8.36
CA ALA A 71 -5.53 -2.37 -9.20
C ALA A 71 -5.31 -2.86 -10.64
N THR A 72 -4.90 -4.13 -10.81
CA THR A 72 -4.73 -4.81 -12.11
C THR A 72 -6.00 -5.49 -12.60
N GLY A 73 -7.11 -5.37 -11.85
CA GLY A 73 -8.39 -6.01 -12.18
C GLY A 73 -8.40 -7.52 -12.00
N CYS A 74 -7.41 -8.10 -11.33
CA CYS A 74 -7.39 -9.53 -10.99
C CYS A 74 -8.28 -9.78 -9.76
N THR A 75 -9.35 -10.53 -9.96
CA THR A 75 -10.37 -10.84 -8.93
C THR A 75 -10.33 -12.30 -8.49
N ASP A 76 -9.27 -13.04 -8.85
CA ASP A 76 -8.96 -14.37 -8.34
C ASP A 76 -7.91 -14.27 -7.21
N PRO A 77 -8.26 -14.60 -5.96
CA PRO A 77 -7.31 -14.60 -4.85
C PRO A 77 -6.10 -15.53 -5.07
N VAL A 78 -6.25 -16.66 -5.75
CA VAL A 78 -5.13 -17.60 -5.97
C VAL A 78 -4.10 -16.98 -6.90
N ALA A 79 -4.56 -16.44 -8.03
CA ALA A 79 -3.70 -15.72 -8.98
C ALA A 79 -3.07 -14.46 -8.36
N THR A 80 -3.82 -13.74 -7.52
CA THR A 80 -3.33 -12.54 -6.83
C THR A 80 -2.23 -12.89 -5.82
N ALA A 81 -2.40 -13.95 -5.02
CA ALA A 81 -1.39 -14.40 -4.06
C ALA A 81 -0.09 -14.84 -4.76
N TRP A 82 -0.23 -15.55 -5.88
CA TRP A 82 0.90 -15.92 -6.71
C TRP A 82 1.64 -14.70 -7.27
N LEU A 83 0.92 -13.75 -7.88
CA LEU A 83 1.52 -12.55 -8.47
C LEU A 83 2.20 -11.68 -7.42
N ASN A 84 1.57 -11.46 -6.27
CA ASN A 84 2.17 -10.75 -5.14
C ASN A 84 3.53 -11.36 -4.76
N THR A 85 3.60 -12.69 -4.67
CA THR A 85 4.84 -13.39 -4.35
C THR A 85 5.92 -13.20 -5.43
N GLN A 86 5.54 -13.08 -6.71
CA GLN A 86 6.51 -12.76 -7.76
C GLN A 86 7.08 -11.34 -7.59
N VAL A 87 6.23 -10.38 -7.24
CA VAL A 87 6.63 -8.98 -6.95
C VAL A 87 7.59 -8.94 -5.75
N ASP A 88 7.28 -9.65 -4.67
CA ASP A 88 8.14 -9.76 -3.49
C ASP A 88 9.49 -10.40 -3.83
N ARG A 89 9.49 -11.50 -4.59
CA ARG A 89 10.72 -12.17 -5.07
C ARG A 89 11.56 -11.28 -5.99
N ALA A 90 10.92 -10.39 -6.72
CA ALA A 90 11.55 -9.39 -7.57
C ALA A 90 12.07 -8.17 -6.78
N CYS A 91 11.76 -8.06 -5.49
CA CYS A 91 12.11 -6.91 -4.63
C CYS A 91 11.57 -5.58 -5.18
N VAL A 92 10.34 -5.58 -5.69
CA VAL A 92 9.65 -4.40 -6.23
C VAL A 92 8.56 -3.96 -5.26
N ASP A 93 8.34 -2.64 -5.12
CA ASP A 93 7.23 -2.12 -4.32
C ASP A 93 5.89 -2.50 -4.96
N ILE A 94 5.03 -3.15 -4.16
CA ILE A 94 3.74 -3.67 -4.60
C ILE A 94 2.72 -2.59 -4.93
N ASN A 95 2.81 -1.42 -4.29
CA ASN A 95 1.94 -0.29 -4.63
C ASN A 95 2.34 0.27 -5.99
N GLU A 96 3.62 0.63 -6.16
CA GLU A 96 4.13 1.13 -7.44
C GLU A 96 3.86 0.15 -8.58
N PHE A 97 4.09 -1.14 -8.34
CA PHE A 97 3.75 -2.21 -9.27
C PHE A 97 2.27 -2.18 -9.66
N GLY A 98 1.35 -2.20 -8.68
CA GLY A 98 -0.09 -2.26 -8.95
C GLY A 98 -0.60 -1.09 -9.79
N TRP A 99 -0.15 0.14 -9.48
CA TRP A 99 -0.54 1.34 -10.23
C TRP A 99 0.10 1.41 -11.61
N LEU A 100 1.39 1.05 -11.72
CA LEU A 100 2.08 1.01 -12.99
C LEU A 100 1.46 -0.02 -13.95
N ILE A 101 1.23 -1.25 -13.47
CA ILE A 101 0.65 -2.30 -14.30
C ILE A 101 -0.81 -2.01 -14.63
N GLY A 102 -1.60 -1.53 -13.66
CA GLY A 102 -2.96 -1.08 -13.92
C GLY A 102 -3.02 0.01 -14.99
N TRP A 103 -2.10 0.98 -14.92
CA TRP A 103 -1.96 2.01 -15.94
C TRP A 103 -1.62 1.44 -17.32
N VAL A 104 -0.65 0.52 -17.42
CA VAL A 104 -0.30 -0.13 -18.71
C VAL A 104 -1.49 -0.90 -19.28
N MET A 105 -2.25 -1.63 -18.46
CA MET A 105 -3.45 -2.35 -18.89
C MET A 105 -4.51 -1.39 -19.44
N GLU A 106 -4.77 -0.27 -18.75
CA GLU A 106 -5.71 0.75 -19.22
C GLU A 106 -5.24 1.40 -20.53
N CYS A 107 -3.96 1.73 -20.62
CA CYS A 107 -3.36 2.30 -21.82
C CYS A 107 -3.43 1.35 -23.01
N GLN A 108 -3.20 0.05 -22.81
CA GLN A 108 -3.31 -0.91 -23.91
C GLN A 108 -4.78 -1.11 -24.33
N GLU A 109 -5.71 -1.21 -23.38
CA GLU A 109 -7.15 -1.29 -23.67
C GLU A 109 -7.65 -0.08 -24.49
N LYS A 110 -7.11 1.12 -24.20
CA LYS A 110 -7.44 2.36 -24.92
C LYS A 110 -6.60 2.63 -26.17
N GLY A 111 -5.59 1.79 -26.44
CA GLY A 111 -4.70 1.92 -27.60
C GLY A 111 -3.61 3.00 -27.48
N TYR A 112 -3.35 3.50 -26.27
CA TYR A 112 -2.27 4.48 -26.01
C TYR A 112 -0.90 3.83 -25.93
N ILE A 113 -0.84 2.57 -25.48
CA ILE A 113 0.37 1.73 -25.53
C ILE A 113 0.05 0.53 -26.43
N THR A 114 0.80 0.33 -27.49
CA THR A 114 0.53 -0.77 -28.44
C THR A 114 1.19 -2.07 -27.99
N LYS A 115 0.67 -3.19 -28.53
CA LYS A 115 1.25 -4.52 -28.35
C LYS A 115 2.70 -4.58 -28.84
N GLU A 116 3.01 -3.90 -29.93
CA GLU A 116 4.34 -3.85 -30.53
C GLU A 116 5.33 -3.10 -29.63
N GLN A 117 4.90 -2.02 -28.96
CA GLN A 117 5.73 -1.34 -27.97
C GLN A 117 6.11 -2.28 -26.83
N LEU A 118 5.17 -3.14 -26.39
CA LEU A 118 5.41 -4.17 -25.37
C LEU A 118 6.04 -5.46 -25.93
N GLY A 119 6.71 -5.40 -27.09
CA GLY A 119 7.43 -6.55 -27.64
C GLY A 119 6.52 -7.71 -28.09
N GLY A 120 5.27 -7.41 -28.42
CA GLY A 120 4.27 -8.40 -28.79
C GLY A 120 3.41 -8.89 -27.62
N LEU A 121 3.62 -8.38 -26.40
CA LEU A 121 2.86 -8.76 -25.22
C LEU A 121 1.47 -8.08 -25.20
N GLU A 122 0.44 -8.90 -25.01
CA GLU A 122 -0.93 -8.46 -24.81
C GLU A 122 -1.26 -8.57 -23.32
N VAL A 123 -1.66 -7.46 -22.71
CA VAL A 123 -1.94 -7.33 -21.27
C VAL A 123 -3.40 -6.95 -21.09
N LYS A 124 -4.16 -7.87 -20.49
CA LYS A 124 -5.58 -7.69 -20.21
C LYS A 124 -5.79 -7.51 -18.72
N TRP A 125 -6.84 -6.79 -18.36
CA TRP A 125 -7.30 -6.73 -16.98
C TRP A 125 -7.46 -8.13 -16.39
N GLY A 126 -6.87 -8.33 -15.22
CA GLY A 126 -6.93 -9.58 -14.47
C GLY A 126 -5.99 -10.69 -14.92
N ASP A 127 -5.20 -10.47 -15.98
CA ASP A 127 -4.19 -11.43 -16.44
C ASP A 127 -2.92 -11.33 -15.59
N ALA A 128 -2.85 -12.15 -14.54
CA ALA A 128 -1.73 -12.19 -13.62
C ALA A 128 -0.41 -12.61 -14.30
N GLU A 129 -0.46 -13.44 -15.33
CA GLU A 129 0.72 -13.91 -16.03
C GLU A 129 1.30 -12.84 -16.96
N ALA A 130 0.43 -12.10 -17.67
CA ALA A 130 0.86 -10.94 -18.44
C ALA A 130 1.44 -9.84 -17.52
N ALA A 131 0.85 -9.64 -16.33
CA ALA A 131 1.39 -8.74 -15.32
C ALA A 131 2.79 -9.18 -14.82
N ASN A 132 3.01 -10.48 -14.59
CA ASN A 132 4.32 -11.00 -14.24
C ASN A 132 5.32 -10.87 -15.40
N GLN A 133 4.90 -11.04 -16.66
CA GLN A 133 5.78 -10.79 -17.81
C GLN A 133 6.22 -9.33 -17.89
N LEU A 134 5.32 -8.38 -17.62
CA LEU A 134 5.70 -6.96 -17.47
C LEU A 134 6.69 -6.77 -16.31
N LEU A 135 6.48 -7.41 -15.16
CA LEU A 135 7.44 -7.39 -14.05
C LEU A 135 8.83 -7.87 -14.49
N GLN A 136 8.91 -8.97 -15.26
CA GLN A 136 10.18 -9.48 -15.77
C GLN A 136 10.86 -8.49 -16.72
N MET A 137 10.10 -7.84 -17.60
CA MET A 137 10.62 -6.78 -18.48
C MET A 137 11.16 -5.59 -17.67
N ILE A 138 10.45 -5.18 -16.61
CA ILE A 138 10.81 -4.07 -15.72
C ILE A 138 12.13 -4.37 -15.01
N ILE A 139 12.24 -5.50 -14.31
CA ILE A 139 13.44 -5.80 -13.50
C ILE A 139 14.69 -6.04 -14.36
N ARG A 140 14.51 -6.42 -15.63
CA ARG A 140 15.60 -6.59 -16.60
C ARG A 140 15.85 -5.34 -17.43
N ARG A 141 14.99 -4.33 -17.33
CA ARG A 141 14.97 -3.13 -18.19
C ARG A 141 15.02 -3.49 -19.69
N GLU A 142 14.22 -4.49 -20.07
CA GLU A 142 14.18 -5.01 -21.45
C GLU A 142 13.08 -4.34 -22.27
N GLY A 143 13.45 -3.77 -23.42
CA GLY A 143 12.51 -3.09 -24.32
C GLY A 143 11.77 -1.96 -23.61
N PHE A 144 10.44 -1.96 -23.69
CA PHE A 144 9.61 -0.98 -22.98
C PHE A 144 9.70 -1.09 -21.45
N GLY A 145 10.20 -2.21 -20.93
CA GLY A 145 10.47 -2.40 -19.50
C GLY A 145 11.44 -1.37 -18.93
N ASP A 146 12.37 -0.82 -19.73
CA ASP A 146 13.28 0.25 -19.27
C ASP A 146 12.53 1.55 -18.93
N ILE A 147 11.52 1.92 -19.73
CA ILE A 147 10.66 3.08 -19.46
C ILE A 147 9.78 2.81 -18.24
N LEU A 148 9.20 1.61 -18.14
CA LEU A 148 8.35 1.22 -17.01
C LEU A 148 9.12 1.16 -15.69
N ALA A 149 10.41 0.80 -15.71
CA ALA A 149 11.27 0.75 -14.54
C ALA A 149 11.50 2.12 -13.88
N GLU A 150 11.14 3.22 -14.56
CA GLU A 150 11.18 4.56 -13.98
C GLU A 150 9.95 4.90 -13.12
N GLY A 151 9.00 3.99 -12.96
CA GLY A 151 7.76 4.18 -12.18
C GLY A 151 6.69 4.94 -12.95
N VAL A 152 5.44 4.87 -12.47
CA VAL A 152 4.26 5.27 -13.26
C VAL A 152 4.27 6.75 -13.63
N LYS A 153 4.77 7.61 -12.74
CA LYS A 153 4.86 9.05 -13.04
C LYS A 153 5.76 9.32 -14.25
N ARG A 154 7.01 8.87 -14.20
CA ARG A 154 7.99 9.15 -15.26
C ARG A 154 7.69 8.38 -16.54
N ALA A 155 7.23 7.14 -16.42
CA ALA A 155 6.82 6.32 -17.56
C ALA A 155 5.65 6.96 -18.31
N SER A 156 4.63 7.43 -17.58
CA SER A 156 3.46 8.06 -18.20
C SER A 156 3.78 9.44 -18.80
N GLU A 157 4.61 10.25 -18.15
CA GLU A 157 5.13 11.51 -18.71
C GLU A 157 5.95 11.28 -19.99
N HIS A 158 6.71 10.19 -20.06
CA HIS A 158 7.47 9.81 -21.25
C HIS A 158 6.55 9.44 -22.43
N VAL A 159 5.50 8.67 -22.19
CA VAL A 159 4.52 8.31 -23.24
C VAL A 159 3.70 9.53 -23.67
N GLY A 160 3.30 10.37 -22.71
CA GLY A 160 2.57 11.61 -22.97
C GLY A 160 1.12 11.41 -23.42
N GLY A 161 0.47 12.52 -23.78
CA GLY A 161 -0.92 12.52 -24.26
C GLY A 161 -1.90 11.94 -23.24
N GLU A 162 -2.94 11.28 -23.74
CA GLU A 162 -3.97 10.67 -22.90
C GLU A 162 -3.45 9.52 -22.03
N ALA A 163 -2.28 8.94 -22.34
CA ALA A 163 -1.61 7.98 -21.47
C ALA A 163 -1.14 8.64 -20.17
N ALA A 164 -0.62 9.87 -20.24
CA ALA A 164 -0.21 10.61 -19.04
C ALA A 164 -1.42 10.94 -18.14
N ASP A 165 -2.57 11.21 -18.74
CA ASP A 165 -3.79 11.65 -18.02
C ASP A 165 -4.47 10.54 -17.21
N CYS A 166 -4.24 9.26 -17.52
CA CYS A 166 -4.79 8.13 -16.77
C CYS A 166 -3.85 7.57 -15.70
N ALA A 167 -2.63 8.09 -15.57
CA ALA A 167 -1.68 7.62 -14.57
C ALA A 167 -2.02 8.14 -13.16
N ILE A 168 -1.89 7.27 -12.15
CA ILE A 168 -2.22 7.58 -10.76
C ILE A 168 -0.94 7.66 -9.95
N TYR A 169 -0.58 8.87 -9.51
CA TYR A 169 0.59 9.13 -8.68
C TYR A 169 0.40 10.42 -7.86
N THR A 170 1.22 10.63 -6.85
CA THR A 170 1.32 11.92 -6.14
C THR A 170 2.27 12.87 -6.86
N MET A 171 2.10 14.17 -6.67
CA MET A 171 3.01 15.18 -7.24
C MET A 171 4.45 15.09 -6.69
N LYS A 172 4.71 14.27 -5.66
CA LYS A 172 6.06 13.98 -5.17
C LYS A 172 6.74 12.83 -5.92
N GLY A 173 6.00 12.12 -6.77
CA GLY A 173 6.52 11.09 -7.68
C GLY A 173 6.35 9.65 -7.22
N ASP A 174 5.82 9.44 -6.02
CA ASP A 174 5.39 8.14 -5.51
C ASP A 174 3.94 7.82 -5.93
N THR A 175 3.60 6.54 -5.91
CA THR A 175 2.22 6.09 -6.03
C THR A 175 1.49 6.11 -4.68
N PRO A 176 0.17 6.36 -4.67
CA PRO A 176 -0.60 6.32 -3.44
C PRO A 176 -0.78 4.88 -2.94
N ARG A 177 -1.25 4.73 -1.70
CA ARG A 177 -1.71 3.42 -1.19
C ARG A 177 -2.96 2.94 -1.93
N GLY A 178 -3.24 1.64 -1.84
CA GLY A 178 -4.38 0.97 -2.47
C GLY A 178 -5.76 1.28 -1.87
N HIS A 179 -6.03 2.55 -1.51
CA HIS A 179 -7.30 3.02 -0.99
C HIS A 179 -7.96 4.06 -1.90
N ASP A 180 -9.29 4.16 -1.82
CA ASP A 180 -10.02 5.22 -2.52
C ASP A 180 -10.13 6.52 -1.69
N HIS A 181 -9.26 7.46 -2.04
CA HIS A 181 -9.15 8.79 -1.47
C HIS A 181 -10.38 9.67 -1.73
N ARG A 182 -11.26 9.33 -2.69
CA ARG A 182 -12.54 10.03 -2.86
C ARG A 182 -13.43 9.89 -1.62
N ALA A 183 -13.25 8.81 -0.85
CA ALA A 183 -13.97 8.52 0.38
C ALA A 183 -13.11 8.57 1.66
N ARG A 184 -11.79 8.78 1.55
CA ARG A 184 -10.83 8.76 2.67
C ARG A 184 -9.97 10.03 2.71
N TRP A 185 -10.61 11.15 3.05
CA TRP A 185 -9.97 12.47 3.01
C TRP A 185 -8.85 12.63 4.04
N GLU A 186 -8.90 11.90 5.15
CA GLU A 186 -7.83 11.87 6.14
C GLU A 186 -6.53 11.32 5.56
N GLU A 187 -6.65 10.23 4.79
CA GLU A 187 -5.51 9.61 4.14
C GLU A 187 -5.01 10.49 3.00
N MET A 188 -5.93 11.05 2.20
CA MET A 188 -5.58 11.97 1.12
C MET A 188 -4.79 13.18 1.62
N LEU A 189 -5.26 13.82 2.69
CA LEU A 189 -4.58 14.98 3.25
C LEU A 189 -3.23 14.61 3.86
N ASP A 190 -3.14 13.46 4.54
CA ASP A 190 -1.90 12.98 5.12
C ASP A 190 -0.85 12.67 4.03
N THR A 191 -1.21 11.92 2.98
CA THR A 191 -0.34 11.67 1.81
C THR A 191 0.15 12.97 1.16
N CYS A 192 -0.76 13.93 0.93
CA CYS A 192 -0.41 15.23 0.35
C CYS A 192 0.58 16.03 1.22
N THR A 193 0.43 15.99 2.54
CA THR A 193 1.19 16.84 3.47
C THR A 193 2.33 16.13 4.19
N GLY A 194 2.44 14.80 4.06
CA GLY A 194 3.47 13.99 4.67
C GLY A 194 4.82 14.12 3.96
N SER A 195 5.88 13.61 4.57
CA SER A 195 7.25 13.73 4.10
C SER A 195 7.88 12.39 3.69
N SER A 196 7.12 11.30 3.79
CA SER A 196 7.60 9.92 3.71
C SER A 196 7.10 9.12 2.49
N ALA A 197 6.45 9.76 1.50
CA ALA A 197 5.82 9.07 0.35
C ALA A 197 4.79 7.99 0.77
N THR A 198 4.24 8.13 1.98
CA THR A 198 3.14 7.32 2.52
C THR A 198 2.36 8.19 3.52
N LEU A 199 2.12 7.72 4.74
CA LEU A 199 1.41 8.41 5.81
C LEU A 199 2.34 8.81 6.97
N ASP A 200 2.38 10.10 7.30
CA ASP A 200 3.13 10.63 8.45
C ASP A 200 2.30 10.59 9.75
N SER A 201 0.98 10.66 9.65
CA SER A 201 0.06 10.58 10.79
C SER A 201 -0.52 9.17 10.92
N GLY A 202 -0.87 8.53 9.81
CA GLY A 202 -1.52 7.22 9.77
C GLY A 202 -2.94 7.22 10.36
N PRO A 203 -3.60 6.05 10.43
CA PRO A 203 -4.92 5.93 11.06
C PRO A 203 -4.90 6.41 12.52
N PRO A 204 -5.85 7.24 12.96
CA PRO A 204 -5.91 7.72 14.34
C PRO A 204 -6.04 6.56 15.35
N VAL A 205 -5.10 6.49 16.29
CA VAL A 205 -5.16 5.56 17.42
C VAL A 205 -5.43 6.36 18.68
N LEU A 206 -6.51 6.00 19.40
CA LEU A 206 -6.95 6.65 20.65
C LEU A 206 -6.80 8.20 20.63
N PRO A 207 -7.36 8.89 19.63
CA PRO A 207 -7.14 10.34 19.42
C PRO A 207 -7.54 11.21 20.62
N GLN A 208 -8.40 10.70 21.51
CA GLN A 208 -8.82 11.36 22.74
C GLN A 208 -7.66 11.62 23.71
N GLU A 209 -6.59 10.82 23.67
CA GLU A 209 -5.37 11.08 24.44
C GLU A 209 -4.67 12.39 24.03
N LEU A 210 -4.96 12.88 22.82
CA LEU A 210 -4.46 14.12 22.25
C LEU A 210 -5.53 15.23 22.28
N GLY A 211 -6.64 15.03 23.00
CA GLY A 211 -7.76 15.98 23.05
C GLY A 211 -8.60 16.05 21.77
N LEU A 212 -8.46 15.05 20.87
CA LEU A 212 -9.22 14.98 19.62
C LEU A 212 -10.46 14.09 19.77
N PRO A 213 -11.51 14.30 18.95
CA PRO A 213 -12.70 13.47 18.98
C PRO A 213 -12.41 12.03 18.56
N ALA A 214 -13.16 11.09 19.14
CA ALA A 214 -13.09 9.65 18.82
C ALA A 214 -13.42 9.34 17.36
N ARG A 215 -14.33 10.12 16.79
CA ARG A 215 -14.85 10.00 15.43
C ARG A 215 -15.06 11.41 14.89
N ILE A 216 -14.80 11.57 13.60
CA ILE A 216 -15.09 12.78 12.86
C ILE A 216 -16.02 12.44 11.70
N ASN A 217 -16.65 13.46 11.11
CA ASN A 217 -17.17 13.32 9.76
C ASN A 217 -15.98 13.29 8.79
N PRO A 218 -15.74 12.19 8.04
CA PRO A 218 -14.62 12.11 7.11
C PRO A 218 -14.76 13.05 5.91
N PHE A 219 -15.94 13.64 5.70
CA PHE A 219 -16.22 14.62 4.64
C PHE A 219 -16.30 16.06 5.16
N ASP A 220 -15.91 16.31 6.42
CA ASP A 220 -15.73 17.66 6.95
C ASP A 220 -14.24 18.04 6.86
N PRO A 221 -13.87 18.99 5.98
CA PRO A 221 -12.46 19.34 5.77
C PRO A 221 -11.80 19.92 7.03
N ALA A 222 -12.54 20.66 7.86
CA ALA A 222 -11.99 21.23 9.09
C ALA A 222 -11.78 20.15 10.16
N ALA A 223 -12.71 19.17 10.26
CA ALA A 223 -12.55 18.05 11.17
C ALA A 223 -11.37 17.14 10.75
N VAL A 224 -11.25 16.85 9.46
CA VAL A 224 -10.13 16.09 8.88
C VAL A 224 -8.80 16.79 9.14
N ALA A 225 -8.69 18.08 8.82
CA ALA A 225 -7.45 18.83 9.02
C ALA A 225 -7.02 18.87 10.50
N ARG A 226 -7.96 19.08 11.43
CA ARG A 226 -7.67 19.05 12.87
C ARG A 226 -7.20 17.66 13.32
N GLN A 227 -7.80 16.59 12.81
CA GLN A 227 -7.40 15.24 13.17
C GLN A 227 -6.00 14.92 12.65
N VAL A 228 -5.73 15.12 11.35
CA VAL A 228 -4.43 14.84 10.72
C VAL A 228 -3.32 15.66 11.38
N ALA A 229 -3.54 16.95 11.62
CA ALA A 229 -2.55 17.81 12.28
C ALA A 229 -2.37 17.47 13.76
N GLY A 230 -3.44 17.11 14.47
CA GLY A 230 -3.40 16.83 15.89
C GLY A 230 -2.69 15.51 16.22
N THR A 231 -2.86 14.48 15.39
CA THR A 231 -2.18 13.18 15.54
C THR A 231 -0.74 13.19 15.02
N ARG A 232 -0.37 14.17 14.19
CA ARG A 232 0.94 14.25 13.57
C ARG A 232 2.06 14.26 14.61
N GLY A 233 3.06 13.41 14.36
CA GLY A 233 4.19 13.16 15.25
C GLY A 233 4.09 11.86 16.02
N ARG A 234 2.87 11.39 16.37
CA ARG A 234 2.70 10.10 17.07
C ARG A 234 3.43 8.97 16.34
N ARG A 235 3.17 8.83 15.03
CA ARG A 235 3.75 7.81 14.16
C ARG A 235 5.28 7.86 14.16
N HIS A 236 5.86 9.05 14.01
CA HIS A 236 7.31 9.22 14.01
C HIS A 236 7.97 8.89 15.35
N PHE A 237 7.29 9.14 16.47
CA PHE A 237 7.76 8.65 17.76
C PHE A 237 7.77 7.12 17.79
N GLU A 238 6.65 6.48 17.42
CA GLU A 238 6.52 5.02 17.39
C GLU A 238 7.53 4.34 16.46
N ASP A 239 7.69 4.84 15.24
CA ASP A 239 8.63 4.27 14.25
C ASP A 239 10.10 4.43 14.69
N SER A 240 10.41 5.48 15.47
CA SER A 240 11.76 5.67 16.03
C SER A 240 12.13 4.66 17.10
N LEU A 241 11.17 3.88 17.62
CA LEU A 241 11.43 2.83 18.60
C LEU A 241 11.78 1.48 17.96
N GLY A 242 11.61 1.34 16.63
CA GLY A 242 11.77 0.07 15.94
C GLY A 242 10.68 -0.95 16.28
N THR A 243 9.53 -0.49 16.78
CA THR A 243 8.39 -1.34 17.14
C THR A 243 7.35 -1.36 16.01
N CYS A 244 6.74 -2.52 15.77
CA CYS A 244 5.70 -2.66 14.75
C CYS A 244 4.49 -1.77 15.05
N ILE A 245 3.94 -1.11 14.01
CA ILE A 245 2.74 -0.27 14.13
C ILE A 245 1.57 -1.01 14.80
N PHE A 246 1.40 -2.29 14.51
CA PHE A 246 0.26 -3.04 15.01
C PHE A 246 0.32 -3.28 16.52
N THR A 247 1.52 -3.28 17.12
CA THR A 247 1.69 -3.40 18.58
C THR A 247 1.68 -2.04 19.27
N THR A 248 1.95 -0.95 18.54
CA THR A 248 1.86 0.43 19.04
C THR A 248 0.47 1.05 18.91
N ARG A 249 -0.55 0.31 18.42
CA ARG A 249 -1.97 0.74 18.39
C ARG A 249 -2.62 0.75 19.79
N THR A 250 -1.95 1.38 20.75
CA THR A 250 -2.32 1.42 22.16
C THR A 250 -2.07 2.82 22.75
N ARG A 251 -2.15 2.97 24.07
CA ARG A 251 -1.90 4.25 24.73
C ARG A 251 -0.43 4.67 24.59
N ILE A 252 -0.19 5.93 24.25
CA ILE A 252 1.19 6.47 24.18
C ILE A 252 1.90 6.32 25.53
N GLU A 253 1.16 6.46 26.64
CA GLU A 253 1.68 6.26 27.99
C GLU A 253 2.28 4.85 28.18
N TRP A 254 1.64 3.81 27.65
CA TRP A 254 2.14 2.43 27.79
C TRP A 254 3.40 2.22 26.96
N ILE A 255 3.48 2.84 25.79
CA ILE A 255 4.68 2.84 24.95
C ILE A 255 5.83 3.55 25.69
N CYS A 256 5.55 4.71 26.31
CA CYS A 256 6.54 5.44 27.12
C CYS A 256 7.01 4.61 28.32
N ARG A 257 6.11 3.91 29.01
CA ARG A 257 6.46 3.02 30.13
C ARG A 257 7.38 1.89 29.69
N ALA A 258 7.11 1.28 28.54
CA ALA A 258 7.98 0.25 27.97
C ALA A 258 9.37 0.80 27.62
N LEU A 259 9.42 1.97 26.97
CA LEU A 259 10.68 2.66 26.66
C LEU A 259 11.47 2.98 27.94
N ASN A 260 10.82 3.55 28.95
CA ASN A 260 11.45 3.92 30.21
C ASN A 260 11.98 2.70 30.96
N ALA A 261 11.23 1.60 30.97
CA ALA A 261 11.67 0.34 31.59
C ALA A 261 12.89 -0.26 30.88
N ALA A 262 12.95 -0.17 29.54
CA ALA A 262 14.05 -0.72 28.76
C ALA A 262 15.34 0.13 28.82
N THR A 263 15.21 1.44 29.01
CA THR A 263 16.33 2.41 28.84
C THR A 263 16.74 3.13 30.12
N GLY A 264 15.90 3.11 31.16
CA GLY A 264 16.05 3.96 32.34
C GLY A 264 15.69 5.43 32.10
N TRP A 265 15.11 5.78 30.95
CA TRP A 265 14.64 7.14 30.66
C TRP A 265 13.31 7.45 31.37
N ASN A 266 12.84 8.69 31.21
CA ASN A 266 11.59 9.16 31.81
C ASN A 266 10.71 9.92 30.81
N TYR A 267 10.46 9.31 29.65
CA TYR A 267 9.55 9.85 28.64
C TYR A 267 8.10 9.90 29.16
N THR A 268 7.45 11.03 28.88
CA THR A 268 6.02 11.27 29.05
C THR A 268 5.30 11.35 27.70
N LEU A 269 3.96 11.33 27.69
CA LEU A 269 3.16 11.55 26.47
C LEU A 269 3.55 12.85 25.75
N GLU A 270 3.70 13.94 26.50
CA GLU A 270 4.09 15.25 25.95
C GLU A 270 5.47 15.22 25.32
N GLU A 271 6.43 14.54 25.93
CA GLU A 271 7.79 14.40 25.38
C GLU A 271 7.83 13.52 24.14
N ALA A 272 7.05 12.43 24.13
CA ALA A 272 6.87 11.57 22.96
C ALA A 272 6.28 12.35 21.78
N MET A 273 5.19 13.10 22.01
CA MET A 273 4.57 13.94 20.98
C MET A 273 5.51 15.06 20.51
N ARG A 274 6.23 15.71 21.43
CA ARG A 274 7.23 16.74 21.10
C ARG A 274 8.37 16.16 20.26
N PHE A 275 8.86 14.96 20.59
CA PHE A 275 9.86 14.26 19.79
C PHE A 275 9.32 13.98 18.38
N GLY A 276 8.15 13.38 18.27
CA GLY A 276 7.53 13.05 17.00
C GLY A 276 7.31 14.27 16.09
N ARG A 277 6.79 15.36 16.65
CA ARG A 277 6.60 16.64 15.92
C ARG A 277 7.92 17.27 15.48
N ARG A 278 8.99 17.11 16.26
CA ARG A 278 10.33 17.53 15.85
C ARG A 278 10.78 16.73 14.63
N THR A 279 10.60 15.40 14.64
CA THR A 279 10.94 14.54 13.51
C THR A 279 10.20 14.95 12.24
N VAL A 280 8.88 15.15 12.31
CA VAL A 280 8.07 15.67 11.18
C VAL A 280 8.65 16.98 10.65
N THR A 281 8.97 17.91 11.54
CA THR A 281 9.48 19.24 11.16
C THR A 281 10.83 19.12 10.47
N LEU A 282 11.72 18.25 10.96
CA LEU A 282 13.02 17.98 10.35
C LEU A 282 12.88 17.37 8.95
N LEU A 283 11.99 16.37 8.78
CA LEU A 283 11.71 15.79 7.47
C LEU A 283 11.17 16.84 6.49
N ARG A 284 10.31 17.75 6.99
CA ARG A 284 9.78 18.84 6.18
C ARG A 284 10.81 19.93 5.85
N CYS A 285 11.83 20.13 6.70
CA CYS A 285 12.93 21.04 6.40
C CYS A 285 13.91 20.46 5.38
N PHE A 286 13.99 19.14 5.27
CA PHE A 286 14.83 18.46 4.30
C PHE A 286 14.24 18.49 2.88
N ASN A 287 12.92 18.29 2.75
CA ASN A 287 12.17 18.27 1.49
C ASN A 287 11.78 19.67 1.00
#